data_AF-A0A957GH83-F1
#
_entry.id   AF-A0A957GH83-F1
#
_cell.length_a   1.000
_cell.length_b   1.000
_cell.length_c   1.000
_cell.angle_alpha   90.00
_cell.angle_beta   90.00
_cell.angle_gamma   90.00
#
_symmetry.space_group_name_H-M   'P 1'
#
loop_
_entity.id
_entity.type
_entity.pdbx_description
1 polymer ?
#
loop_
_entity_poly.entity_id
_entity_poly.type
_entity_poly.pdbx_seq_one_letter_code
_entity_poly.pdbx_strand_id
1 'polypeptide(L)'
;YEALAAVVIFPEYTVNQVMQATLSSGRLFPAGITRFIIPGRILRLNADLSVLKSDLSLREKNRWLHELLVEKQGKGGIRFYGEPVYLLDE
;
A
#
# COMPACT_ATOMS: atom_id res chain seq x y z
N TYR A 1 -5.92 -6.00 -39.59
CA TYR A 1 -6.63 -5.39 -38.44
C TYR A 1 -5.62 -4.64 -37.58
N GLU A 2 -5.05 -3.53 -38.06
CA GLU A 2 -4.01 -2.80 -37.31
C GLU A 2 -4.58 -1.78 -36.30
N ALA A 3 -5.91 -1.59 -36.28
CA ALA A 3 -6.58 -0.61 -35.41
C ALA A 3 -7.70 -1.23 -34.55
N LEU A 4 -7.69 -2.55 -34.32
CA LEU A 4 -8.70 -3.16 -33.47
C LEU A 4 -8.33 -2.96 -31.99
N ALA A 5 -9.14 -2.18 -31.27
CA ALA A 5 -9.04 -1.99 -29.83
C ALA A 5 -10.34 -2.44 -29.15
N ALA A 6 -10.24 -2.92 -27.92
CA ALA A 6 -11.37 -3.31 -27.09
C ALA A 6 -11.19 -2.80 -25.65
N VAL A 7 -12.30 -2.60 -24.96
CA VAL A 7 -12.35 -2.24 -23.54
C VAL A 7 -13.09 -3.32 -22.79
N VAL A 8 -12.51 -3.80 -21.69
CA VAL A 8 -13.14 -4.75 -20.78
C VAL A 8 -13.51 -4.01 -19.50
N ILE A 9 -14.78 -4.07 -19.12
CA ILE A 9 -15.31 -3.39 -17.93
C ILE A 9 -15.70 -4.46 -16.91
N PHE A 10 -15.14 -4.34 -15.70
CA PHE A 10 -15.49 -5.16 -14.55
C PHE A 10 -16.44 -4.38 -13.62
N PRO A 11 -17.31 -5.06 -12.86
CA PRO A 11 -18.14 -4.40 -11.87
C PRO A 11 -17.28 -3.83 -10.73
N GLU A 12 -17.77 -2.78 -10.08
CA GLU A 12 -17.15 -2.27 -8.87
C GLU A 12 -17.43 -3.21 -7.69
N TYR A 13 -16.37 -3.57 -6.96
CA TYR A 13 -16.45 -4.40 -5.76
C TYR A 13 -16.25 -3.56 -4.52
N THR A 14 -17.18 -3.67 -3.58
CA THR A 14 -17.02 -3.08 -2.25
C THR A 14 -15.92 -3.81 -1.47
N VAL A 15 -15.31 -3.12 -0.49
CA VAL A 15 -14.31 -3.74 0.41
C VAL A 15 -14.85 -5.02 1.05
N ASN A 16 -16.11 -5.02 1.50
CA ASN A 16 -16.73 -6.20 2.11
C ASN A 16 -16.86 -7.38 1.15
N GLN A 17 -17.23 -7.16 -0.10
CA GLN A 17 -17.30 -8.22 -1.11
C GLN A 17 -15.91 -8.81 -1.38
N VAL A 18 -14.88 -7.96 -1.45
CA VAL A 18 -13.50 -8.43 -1.60
C VAL A 18 -13.10 -9.29 -0.40
N MET A 19 -13.37 -8.82 0.82
CA MET A 19 -13.04 -9.53 2.06
C MET A 19 -13.79 -10.85 2.21
N GLN A 20 -15.08 -10.91 1.87
CA GLN A 20 -15.85 -12.15 1.92
C GLN A 20 -15.32 -13.20 0.94
N ALA A 21 -15.01 -12.78 -0.29
CA ALA A 21 -14.47 -13.69 -1.29
C ALA A 21 -13.11 -14.27 -0.84
N THR A 22 -12.21 -13.42 -0.35
CA THR A 22 -10.84 -13.84 0.02
C THR A 22 -10.78 -14.58 1.35
N LEU A 23 -11.38 -14.04 2.41
CA LEU A 23 -11.26 -14.60 3.75
C LEU A 23 -12.23 -15.75 4.02
N SER A 24 -13.48 -15.64 3.54
CA SER A 24 -14.51 -16.63 3.85
C SER A 24 -14.55 -17.78 2.86
N SER A 25 -14.32 -17.51 1.57
CA SER A 25 -14.41 -18.54 0.52
C SER A 25 -13.06 -19.05 0.00
N GLY A 26 -11.95 -18.42 0.41
CA GLY A 26 -10.60 -18.76 -0.08
C GLY A 26 -10.37 -18.44 -1.57
N ARG A 27 -11.25 -17.65 -2.19
CA ARG A 27 -11.20 -17.29 -3.61
C ARG A 27 -10.44 -15.98 -3.81
N LEU A 28 -9.72 -15.89 -4.92
CA LEU A 28 -8.98 -14.69 -5.29
C LEU A 28 -9.61 -14.03 -6.52
N PHE A 29 -9.54 -12.71 -6.56
CA PHE A 29 -9.83 -11.95 -7.77
C PHE A 29 -8.61 -12.03 -8.72
N PRO A 30 -8.83 -12.01 -10.04
CA PRO A 30 -7.77 -11.72 -10.99
C PRO A 30 -7.01 -10.43 -10.62
N ALA A 31 -5.70 -10.40 -10.88
CA ALA A 31 -4.91 -9.20 -10.66
C ALA A 31 -5.37 -8.06 -11.58
N GLY A 32 -5.33 -6.82 -11.10
CA GLY A 32 -5.58 -5.62 -11.90
C GLY A 32 -7.04 -5.21 -12.09
N ILE A 33 -8.01 -5.94 -11.52
CA ILE A 33 -9.45 -5.60 -11.66
C ILE A 33 -10.03 -4.82 -10.47
N THR A 34 -9.30 -4.76 -9.34
CA THR A 34 -9.69 -3.98 -8.17
C THR A 34 -8.89 -2.69 -8.10
N ARG A 35 -9.54 -1.58 -7.73
CA ARG A 35 -8.91 -0.26 -7.60
C ARG A 35 -9.25 0.38 -6.25
N PHE A 36 -8.31 0.33 -5.32
CA PHE A 36 -8.45 0.97 -4.01
C PHE A 36 -7.92 2.40 -4.04
N ILE A 37 -8.78 3.37 -3.73
CA ILE A 37 -8.37 4.75 -3.49
C ILE A 37 -8.06 4.88 -2.00
N ILE A 38 -6.79 5.08 -1.67
CA ILE A 38 -6.32 5.17 -0.28
C ILE A 38 -5.80 6.60 -0.04
N PRO A 39 -6.57 7.46 0.63
CA PRO A 39 -6.09 8.78 1.06
C PRO A 39 -5.00 8.63 2.13
N GLY A 40 -4.04 9.57 2.14
CA GLY A 40 -3.02 9.61 3.19
C GLY A 40 -2.04 8.43 3.18
N ARG A 41 -1.81 7.79 2.02
CA ARG A 41 -0.80 6.73 1.90
C ARG A 41 0.56 7.25 2.34
N ILE A 42 1.21 6.47 3.21
CA ILE A 42 2.62 6.69 3.56
C ILE A 42 3.48 6.21 2.40
N LEU A 43 4.27 7.11 1.83
CA LEU A 43 5.22 6.82 0.76
C LEU A 43 6.65 6.94 1.29
N ARG A 44 7.58 6.22 0.69
CA ARG A 44 9.03 6.27 1.02
C ARG A 44 9.32 6.07 2.53
N LEU A 45 8.60 5.15 3.17
CA LEU A 45 8.91 4.74 4.55
C LEU A 45 10.36 4.22 4.63
N ASN A 46 10.82 3.50 3.60
CA ASN A 46 12.19 2.98 3.48
C ASN A 46 12.61 2.23 4.75
N ALA A 47 11.71 1.40 5.26
CA ALA A 47 11.91 0.54 6.41
C ALA A 47 12.92 -0.57 6.09
N ASP A 48 13.85 -0.83 7.01
CA ASP A 48 14.85 -1.89 6.83
C ASP A 48 14.19 -3.28 6.90
N LEU A 49 14.33 -4.05 5.81
CA LEU A 49 13.81 -5.40 5.73
C LEU A 49 14.51 -6.37 6.68
N SER A 50 15.75 -6.07 7.10
CA SER A 50 16.49 -6.89 8.07
C SER A 50 15.74 -6.98 9.41
N VAL A 51 15.16 -5.87 9.86
CA VAL A 51 14.37 -5.80 11.09
C VAL A 51 13.08 -6.60 10.96
N LEU A 52 12.42 -6.55 9.80
CA LEU A 52 11.20 -7.34 9.56
C LEU A 52 11.47 -8.85 9.59
N LYS A 53 12.63 -9.28 9.07
CA LYS A 53 13.08 -10.68 9.04
C LYS A 53 13.68 -11.19 10.36
N SER A 54 14.01 -10.30 11.28
CA SER A 54 14.62 -10.67 12.56
C SER A 54 13.67 -11.44 13.48
N ASP A 55 14.24 -12.17 14.43
CA ASP A 55 13.52 -12.89 15.49
C ASP A 55 13.05 -11.96 16.63
N LEU A 56 13.18 -10.64 16.47
CA LEU A 56 12.67 -9.66 17.43
C LEU A 56 11.17 -9.87 17.64
N SER A 57 10.74 -9.67 18.89
CA SER A 57 9.32 -9.71 19.22
C SER A 57 8.56 -8.60 18.47
N LEU A 58 7.24 -8.80 18.30
CA LEU A 58 6.37 -7.77 17.72
C LEU A 58 6.49 -6.44 18.48
N ARG A 59 6.64 -6.49 19.81
CA ARG A 59 6.82 -5.30 20.64
C ARG A 59 8.10 -4.54 20.29
N GLU A 60 9.20 -5.26 20.07
CA GLU A 60 10.48 -4.66 19.69
C GLU A 60 10.43 -4.09 18.28
N LYS A 61 9.81 -4.80 17.32
CA LYS A 61 9.59 -4.28 15.95
C LYS A 61 8.73 -3.01 15.96
N ASN A 62 7.69 -2.96 16.79
CA ASN A 62 6.85 -1.77 16.93
C ASN A 62 7.61 -0.60 17.54
N ARG A 63 8.47 -0.86 18.55
CA ARG A 63 9.34 0.18 19.13
C ARG A 63 10.31 0.72 18.09
N TRP A 64 10.96 -0.15 17.33
CA TRP A 64 11.85 0.25 16.24
C TRP A 64 11.11 1.09 15.18
N LEU A 65 9.92 0.68 14.75
CA LEU A 65 9.13 1.46 13.79
C LEU A 65 8.77 2.84 14.34
N HIS A 66 8.42 2.92 15.62
CA HIS A 66 8.16 4.20 16.28
C HIS A 66 9.40 5.10 16.26
N GLU A 67 10.58 4.57 16.62
CA GLU A 67 11.84 5.31 16.60
C GLU A 67 12.19 5.79 15.18
N LEU A 68 12.00 4.96 14.16
CA LEU A 68 12.18 5.34 12.74
C LEU A 68 11.29 6.53 12.35
N LEU A 69 10.03 6.53 12.79
CA LEU A 69 9.10 7.63 12.49
C LEU A 69 9.45 8.91 13.24
N VAL A 70 9.82 8.80 14.52
CA VAL A 70 10.27 9.94 15.34
C VAL A 70 11.53 10.56 14.73
N GLU A 71 12.50 9.76 14.30
CA GLU A 71 13.71 10.25 13.66
C GLU A 71 13.40 10.98 12.34
N LYS A 72 12.54 10.39 11.48
CA LYS A 72 12.10 11.04 10.24
C LYS A 72 11.37 12.35 10.50
N GLN A 73 10.52 12.40 11.52
CA GLN A 73 9.82 13.62 11.90
C GLN A 73 10.79 14.69 12.40
N GLY A 74 11.72 14.33 13.29
CA GLY A 74 12.72 15.24 13.84
C GLY A 74 13.64 15.85 12.79
N LYS A 75 13.89 15.14 11.69
CA LYS A 75 14.66 15.63 10.52
C LYS A 75 13.81 16.38 9.48
N GLY A 76 12.51 16.58 9.72
CA GLY A 76 11.60 17.22 8.74
C GLY A 76 11.34 16.37 7.48
N GLY A 77 11.56 15.05 7.58
CA GLY A 77 11.42 14.09 6.47
C GLY A 77 9.98 13.64 6.21
N ILE A 78 9.00 14.08 7.01
CA ILE A 78 7.58 13.79 6.83
C ILE A 78 6.89 15.04 6.27
N ARG A 79 6.25 14.90 5.11
CA ARG A 79 5.53 15.99 4.43
C ARG A 79 4.14 15.52 4.01
N PHE A 80 3.16 16.38 4.21
CA PHE A 80 1.80 16.16 3.74
C PHE A 80 1.56 16.96 2.46
N TYR A 81 1.00 16.29 1.45
CA TYR A 81 0.60 16.90 0.19
C TYR A 81 -0.91 16.71 0.03
N GLY A 82 -1.65 17.82 0.04
CA GLY A 82 -3.12 17.80 -0.05
C GLY A 82 -3.65 17.67 -1.48
N GLU A 83 -2.79 17.86 -2.48
CA GLU A 83 -3.12 17.80 -3.90
C GLU A 83 -2.36 16.67 -4.60
N PRO A 84 -2.82 16.19 -5.76
CA PRO A 84 -2.08 15.22 -6.56
C PRO A 84 -0.68 15.75 -6.91
N VAL A 85 0.35 14.96 -6.61
CA VAL A 85 1.75 15.30 -6.90
C VAL A 85 2.35 14.28 -7.85
N TYR A 86 3.27 14.75 -8.70
CA TYR A 86 4.16 13.88 -9.46
C TYR A 86 5.39 13.58 -8.61
N LEU A 87 5.63 12.29 -8.35
CA LEU A 87 6.83 11.78 -7.72
C LEU A 87 7.75 11.27 -8.83
N LEU A 88 8.88 11.94 -9.01
CA LEU A 88 9.96 11.49 -9.89
C LEU A 88 10.92 10.67 -9.04
N ASP A 89 10.72 9.36 -9.07
CA ASP A 89 11.53 8.35 -8.38
C ASP A 89 12.25 7.55 -9.49
N GLU A 90 13.50 7.15 -9.25
CA GLU A 90 14.35 6.38 -10.21
C GLU A 90 13.70 5.07 -10.68
#